data_AF-A0A531JU27-F1
#
_entry.id   AF-A0A531JU27-F1
#
_cell.length_a   1.000
_cell.length_b   1.000
_cell.length_c   1.000
_cell.angle_alpha   90.00
_cell.angle_beta   90.00
_cell.angle_gamma   90.00
#
_symmetry.space_group_name_H-M   'P 1'
#
loop_
_entity.id
_entity.type
_entity.pdbx_description
1 polymer ?
#
loop_
_entity_poly.entity_id
_entity_poly.type
_entity_poly.pdbx_seq_one_letter_code
_entity_poly.pdbx_strand_id
1 'polypeptide(L)' 'HYGLQLADKGLKALVDDHHLRNGLNVHKGKITNRAVAEALGYELVEPKAVLAA' A
#
# COMPACT_ATOMS: atom_id res chain seq x y z
N HIS A 1 3.36 6.46 -16.22
CA HIS A 1 4.46 5.57 -15.75
C HIS A 1 4.50 5.59 -14.23
N TYR A 2 4.28 4.45 -13.55
CA TYR A 2 4.23 4.41 -12.08
C TYR A 2 5.54 4.83 -11.40
N GLY A 3 6.70 4.47 -11.98
CA GLY A 3 8.00 4.87 -11.44
C GLY A 3 8.20 6.38 -11.35
N LEU A 4 7.78 7.13 -12.37
CA LEU A 4 7.84 8.60 -12.34
C LEU A 4 6.89 9.18 -11.29
N GLN A 5 5.66 8.66 -11.19
CA GLN A 5 4.71 9.12 -10.17
C GLN A 5 5.24 8.91 -8.74
N LEU A 6 5.88 7.76 -8.50
CA LEU A 6 6.53 7.47 -7.22
C LEU A 6 7.72 8.41 -6.96
N ALA A 7 8.54 8.69 -7.97
CA ALA A 7 9.67 9.60 -7.84
C ALA A 7 9.23 11.04 -7.51
N ASP A 8 8.19 11.53 -8.19
CA ASP A 8 7.72 12.92 -8.03
C ASP A 8 6.94 13.15 -6.73
N LYS A 9 6.17 12.15 -6.27
CA LYS A 9 5.19 12.32 -5.18
C LYS A 9 5.45 11.46 -3.95
N GLY A 10 6.39 10.51 -4.00
CA GLY A 10 6.59 9.53 -2.95
C GLY A 10 5.29 8.79 -2.60
N LEU A 11 5.00 8.62 -1.31
CA LEU A 11 3.81 7.91 -0.83
C LEU A 11 2.49 8.55 -1.26
N LYS A 12 2.47 9.86 -1.56
CA LYS A 12 1.27 10.53 -2.05
C LYS A 12 0.78 9.94 -3.38
N ALA A 13 1.67 9.36 -4.19
CA ALA A 13 1.27 8.64 -5.41
C ALA A 13 0.28 7.50 -5.12
N LEU A 14 0.43 6.80 -3.99
CA LEU A 14 -0.47 5.72 -3.59
C LEU A 14 -1.80 6.24 -3.03
N VAL A 15 -1.83 7.47 -2.51
CA VAL A 15 -3.08 8.11 -2.10
C VAL A 15 -3.87 8.54 -3.33
N ASP A 16 -3.18 9.14 -4.30
CA ASP A 16 -3.75 9.71 -5.53
C ASP A 16 -4.18 8.63 -6.55
N ASP A 17 -3.46 7.50 -6.66
CA ASP A 17 -3.70 6.45 -7.66
C ASP A 17 -4.06 5.10 -7.01
N HIS A 18 -5.30 4.65 -7.23
CA HIS A 18 -5.79 3.40 -6.65
C HIS A 18 -5.13 2.14 -7.25
N HIS A 19 -4.71 2.17 -8.52
CA HIS A 19 -4.01 1.03 -9.12
C HIS A 19 -2.63 0.87 -8.51
N LEU A 20 -1.93 1.99 -8.28
CA LEU A 20 -0.66 1.98 -7.57
C LEU A 20 -0.83 1.51 -6.12
N ARG A 21 -1.88 1.99 -5.43
CA ARG A 21 -2.20 1.57 -4.05
C ARG A 21 -2.48 0.07 -3.93
N ASN A 22 -3.15 -0.52 -4.90
CA ASN A 22 -3.47 -1.95 -4.90
C ASN A 22 -2.20 -2.84 -4.96
N GLY A 23 -1.05 -2.28 -5.35
CA GLY A 23 0.25 -2.95 -5.29
C GLY A 23 0.94 -2.92 -3.93
N LEU A 24 0.44 -2.17 -2.94
CA LEU A 24 1.06 -2.06 -1.62
C LEU A 24 0.85 -3.36 -0.81
N ASN A 25 1.95 -3.98 -0.39
CA ASN A 25 1.92 -5.22 0.40
C ASN A 25 2.21 -5.00 1.90
N VAL A 26 3.18 -4.12 2.20
CA VAL A 26 3.63 -3.85 3.57
C VAL A 26 3.91 -2.36 3.74
N HIS A 27 3.54 -1.80 4.89
CA HIS A 27 3.91 -0.44 5.28
C HIS A 27 4.16 -0.35 6.79
N LYS A 28 5.36 0.11 7.21
CA LYS A 28 5.74 0.26 8.64
C LYS A 28 5.41 -0.99 9.48
N GLY A 29 5.67 -2.18 8.96
CA GLY A 29 5.40 -3.47 9.62
C GLY A 29 3.94 -3.94 9.58
N LYS A 30 3.03 -3.21 8.92
CA LYS A 30 1.63 -3.61 8.73
C LYS A 30 1.45 -4.27 7.36
N ILE A 31 0.73 -5.40 7.33
CA ILE A 31 0.37 -6.09 6.09
C ILE A 31 -0.88 -5.45 5.50
N THR A 32 -0.82 -5.06 4.23
CA THR A 32 -1.91 -4.36 3.52
C THR A 32 -2.47 -5.15 2.35
N ASN A 33 -1.80 -6.24 1.97
CA ASN A 33 -2.30 -7.15 0.93
C ASN A 33 -3.10 -8.29 1.59
N ARG A 34 -4.36 -8.45 1.15
CA ARG A 34 -5.28 -9.44 1.71
C ARG A 34 -4.82 -10.88 1.50
N ALA A 35 -4.39 -11.23 0.29
CA ALA A 35 -3.94 -12.59 0.00
C ALA A 35 -2.71 -12.98 0.83
N VAL A 36 -1.79 -12.04 1.07
CA VAL A 36 -0.63 -12.25 1.95
C VAL A 36 -1.06 -12.44 3.41
N ALA A 37 -1.98 -11.60 3.90
CA ALA A 37 -2.50 -11.70 5.26
C ALA A 37 -3.19 -13.06 5.50
N GLU A 38 -4.05 -13.49 4.58
CA GLU A 38 -4.76 -14.78 4.64
C GLU A 38 -3.81 -15.98 4.56
N ALA A 39 -2.83 -15.95 3.66
CA ALA A 39 -1.89 -17.05 3.47
C ALA A 39 -0.96 -17.27 4.69
N LEU A 40 -0.65 -16.21 5.42
CA LEU A 40 0.33 -16.23 6.53
C LEU A 40 -0.31 -16.09 7.91
N GLY A 41 -1.63 -15.92 8.00
CA GLY A 41 -2.34 -15.73 9.26
C GLY A 41 -2.03 -14.38 9.94
N TYR A 42 -1.75 -13.33 9.17
CA TYR A 42 -1.47 -11.99 9.70
C TYR A 42 -2.73 -11.12 9.74
N GLU A 43 -2.68 -10.10 10.60
CA GLU A 43 -3.67 -9.03 10.62
C GLU A 43 -3.57 -8.20 9.33
N LEU A 44 -4.71 -8.04 8.64
CA LEU A 44 -4.84 -7.14 7.51
C LEU A 44 -5.16 -5.72 7.99
N VAL A 45 -4.37 -4.75 7.55
CA VAL A 45 -4.65 -3.32 7.74
C VAL A 45 -4.95 -2.68 6.39
N GLU A 46 -6.05 -1.93 6.31
CA GLU A 46 -6.46 -1.30 5.05
C GLU A 46 -5.40 -0.32 4.53
N PRO A 47 -4.98 -0.40 3.24
CA PRO A 47 -3.96 0.46 2.65
C PRO A 47 -4.20 1.96 2.87
N LYS A 48 -5.47 2.39 2.83
CA LYS A 48 -5.82 3.81 3.06
C LYS A 48 -5.54 4.25 4.51
N ALA A 49 -5.72 3.36 5.48
CA ALA A 49 -5.49 3.68 6.89
C ALA A 49 -4.01 3.90 7.18
N VAL A 50 -3.13 3.06 6.61
CA VAL A 50 -1.67 3.17 6.82
C VAL A 50 -1.03 4.34 6.07
N LEU A 51 -1.67 4.82 4.99
CA LEU A 51 -1.18 5.97 4.20
C LEU A 51 -1.65 7.33 4.75
N ALA A 52 -2.61 7.34 5.69
CA ALA A 52 -3.11 8.56 6.33
C ALA A 52 -2.29 8.97 7.57
N ALA A 53 -1.29 8.18 7.97
CA ALA A 53 -0.50 8.32 9.20
C ALA A 53 1.00 8.55 8.97
#